data_AF-A0A318LCC9-F1
#
_entry.id   AF-A0A318LCC9-F1
#
_cell.length_a   1.000
_cell.length_b   1.000
_cell.length_c   1.000
_cell.angle_alpha   90.00
_cell.angle_beta   90.00
_cell.angle_gamma   90.00
#
_symmetry.space_group_name_H-M   'P 1'
#
loop_
_entity.id
_entity.type
_entity.pdbx_description
1 polymer ?
#
loop_
_entity_poly.entity_id
_entity_poly.type
_entity_poly.pdbx_seq_one_letter_code
_entity_poly.pdbx_strand_id
1 'polypeptide(L)'
;MDDMFADDRFYGVRYHESAGEDLYRVAGRILSDLKVDQAEGRMPSTVILVVTVTNRLITVQAHIQDPAEFEQWKRENIRARAATVSDRYNWRGVHNRKDTRFDFACSVRVVRGRLDAEHLGSIIG
;
A
#
# COMPACT_ATOMS: atom_id res chain seq x y z
N MET A 1 19.29 3.34 42.98
CA MET A 1 19.64 2.05 42.37
C MET A 1 18.57 1.07 42.77
N ASP A 2 17.84 0.38 41.92
CA ASP A 2 17.74 0.17 40.46
C ASP A 2 16.44 -0.70 40.36
N ASP A 3 15.59 -0.71 39.35
CA ASP A 3 15.80 -0.86 37.92
C ASP A 3 14.58 -0.30 37.18
N MET A 4 14.76 0.80 36.43
CA MET A 4 13.87 1.09 35.30
C MET A 4 14.32 0.19 34.16
N PHE A 5 13.75 -1.01 34.07
CA PHE A 5 13.80 -1.78 32.84
C PHE A 5 12.99 -1.02 31.78
N ALA A 6 13.65 -0.11 31.08
CA ALA A 6 13.23 0.34 29.76
C ALA A 6 13.26 -0.90 28.87
N ASP A 7 12.10 -1.54 28.71
CA ASP A 7 11.94 -2.71 27.88
C ASP A 7 12.06 -2.28 26.41
N ASP A 8 13.30 -2.25 25.91
CA ASP A 8 13.71 -1.92 24.53
C ASP A 8 13.28 -2.99 23.51
N ARG A 9 12.26 -3.79 23.81
CA ARG A 9 11.79 -4.87 22.94
C ARG A 9 10.73 -4.35 21.98
N PHE A 10 11.18 -4.12 20.75
CA PHE A 10 10.35 -3.76 19.61
C PHE A 10 9.55 -4.97 19.10
N TYR A 11 8.32 -5.12 19.59
CA TYR A 11 7.37 -6.13 19.08
C TYR A 11 6.59 -5.57 17.89
N GLY A 12 7.11 -5.82 16.70
CA GLY A 12 6.52 -5.44 15.43
C GLY A 12 7.60 -5.29 14.38
N VAL A 13 7.98 -6.42 13.76
CA VAL A 13 8.92 -6.58 12.63
C VAL A 13 9.69 -5.31 12.27
N ARG A 14 10.76 -5.02 13.02
CA ARG A 14 11.69 -3.94 12.70
C ARG A 14 12.80 -4.48 11.81
N TYR A 15 12.84 -4.02 10.57
CA TYR A 15 14.13 -3.63 10.00
C TYR A 15 14.46 -2.26 10.59
N HIS A 16 15.43 -2.20 11.51
CA HIS A 16 15.87 -0.97 12.17
C HIS A 16 16.31 0.12 11.16
N GLU A 17 16.69 -0.28 9.95
CA GLU A 17 17.07 0.59 8.83
C GLU A 17 15.90 1.39 8.24
N SER A 18 14.65 1.01 8.50
CA SER A 18 13.48 1.60 7.83
C SER A 18 12.87 2.80 8.54
N ALA A 19 13.25 3.11 9.79
CA ALA A 19 12.61 4.20 10.55
C ALA A 19 12.89 5.60 9.97
N GLY A 20 14.01 5.78 9.24
CA GLY A 20 14.37 7.01 8.53
C GLY A 20 14.26 6.90 7.01
N GLU A 21 13.67 5.83 6.49
CA GLU A 21 13.62 5.58 5.05
C GLU A 21 12.54 6.44 4.39
N ASP A 22 12.90 7.04 3.25
CA ASP A 22 12.02 7.90 2.44
C ASP A 22 10.69 7.19 2.10
N LEU A 23 9.58 7.91 2.27
CA LEU A 23 8.24 7.41 1.94
C LEU A 23 8.12 7.00 0.47
N TYR A 24 8.88 7.62 -0.45
CA TYR A 24 8.94 7.17 -1.85
C TYR A 24 9.53 5.77 -1.99
N ARG A 25 10.53 5.42 -1.17
CA ARG A 25 11.13 4.07 -1.16
C ARG A 25 10.16 3.03 -0.58
N VAL A 26 9.40 3.42 0.44
CA VAL A 26 8.31 2.60 1.00
C VAL A 26 7.22 2.37 -0.04
N ALA A 27 6.77 3.43 -0.72
CA ALA A 27 5.78 3.34 -1.79
C ALA A 27 6.24 2.41 -2.92
N GLY A 28 7.52 2.48 -3.31
CA GLY A 28 8.11 1.56 -4.29
C GLY A 28 8.08 0.10 -3.85
N ARG A 29 8.37 -0.19 -2.57
CA ARG A 29 8.27 -1.55 -2.01
C ARG A 29 6.83 -2.06 -1.95
N ILE A 30 5.89 -1.21 -1.53
CA ILE A 30 4.46 -1.54 -1.54
C ILE A 30 4.01 -1.89 -2.97
N LEU A 31 4.39 -1.09 -3.96
CA LEU A 31 4.08 -1.37 -5.36
C LEU A 31 4.70 -2.70 -5.83
N SER A 32 5.98 -2.94 -5.49
CA SER A 32 6.68 -4.19 -5.83
C SER A 32 5.99 -5.41 -5.24
N ASP A 33 5.62 -5.39 -3.96
CA ASP A 33 4.92 -6.50 -3.30
C ASP A 33 3.54 -6.74 -3.91
N LEU A 34 2.81 -5.67 -4.25
CA LEU A 34 1.52 -5.80 -4.92
C LEU A 34 1.66 -6.39 -6.33
N LYS A 35 2.76 -6.07 -7.04
CA LYS A 35 3.07 -6.68 -8.34
C LYS A 35 3.41 -8.17 -8.20
N VAL A 36 4.10 -8.57 -7.14
CA VAL A 36 4.28 -9.99 -6.79
C VAL A 36 2.94 -10.66 -6.53
N ASP A 37 2.03 -10.01 -5.79
CA ASP A 37 0.69 -10.55 -5.56
C ASP A 37 -0.13 -10.71 -6.84
N GLN A 38 0.07 -9.86 -7.85
CA GLN A 38 -0.51 -10.05 -9.19
C GLN A 38 0.06 -11.29 -9.89
N ALA A 39 1.38 -11.52 -9.79
CA ALA A 39 2.03 -12.70 -10.38
C ALA A 39 1.63 -14.00 -9.68
N GLU A 40 1.38 -13.97 -8.37
CA GLU A 40 0.95 -15.11 -7.56
C GLU A 40 -0.57 -15.36 -7.61
N GLY A 41 -1.33 -14.59 -8.39
CA GLY A 41 -2.78 -14.75 -8.53
C GLY A 41 -3.58 -14.33 -7.28
N ARG A 42 -2.98 -13.56 -6.37
CA ARG A 42 -3.64 -12.99 -5.18
C ARG A 42 -4.30 -11.63 -5.45
N MET A 43 -4.09 -11.10 -6.65
CA MET A 43 -4.71 -9.88 -7.17
C MET A 43 -4.90 -10.06 -8.69
N PRO A 44 -5.94 -9.47 -9.31
CA PRO A 44 -6.11 -9.62 -10.74
C PRO A 44 -4.94 -9.01 -11.52
N SER A 45 -4.49 -9.72 -12.54
CA SER A 45 -3.30 -9.37 -13.33
C SER A 45 -3.51 -8.13 -14.22
N THR A 46 -4.76 -7.85 -14.61
CA THR A 46 -5.09 -6.72 -15.49
C THR A 46 -5.23 -5.38 -14.75
N VAL A 47 -5.17 -5.40 -13.42
CA VAL A 47 -5.27 -4.17 -12.62
C VAL A 47 -4.00 -3.36 -12.77
N ILE A 48 -4.14 -2.11 -13.19
CA ILE A 48 -3.05 -1.14 -13.14
C ILE A 48 -2.97 -0.59 -11.71
N LEU A 49 -1.80 -0.74 -11.10
CA LEU A 49 -1.52 -0.28 -9.75
C LEU A 49 -0.59 0.94 -9.83
N VAL A 50 -1.02 2.02 -9.18
CA VAL A 50 -0.23 3.23 -9.01
C VAL A 50 -0.13 3.51 -7.51
N VAL A 51 1.05 3.86 -7.03
CA VAL A 51 1.25 4.25 -5.63
C VAL A 51 1.82 5.66 -5.61
N THR A 52 1.13 6.56 -4.93
CA THR A 52 1.50 7.98 -4.84
C THR A 52 1.77 8.35 -3.39
N VAL A 53 2.73 9.25 -3.18
CA VAL A 53 3.04 9.84 -1.88
C VAL A 53 2.62 11.30 -1.89
N THR A 54 1.86 11.73 -0.88
CA THR A 54 1.50 13.14 -0.69
C THR A 54 1.66 13.48 0.79
N ASN A 55 2.65 14.31 1.13
CA ASN A 55 3.05 14.55 2.51
C ASN A 55 3.32 13.22 3.24
N ARG A 56 2.50 12.88 4.25
CA ARG A 56 2.56 11.65 5.04
C ARG A 56 1.55 10.58 4.56
N LEU A 57 0.79 10.83 3.49
CA LEU A 57 -0.20 9.91 2.95
C LEU A 57 0.38 9.08 1.80
N ILE A 58 0.33 7.76 1.92
CA ILE A 58 0.54 6.82 0.81
C ILE A 58 -0.82 6.38 0.28
N THR A 59 -1.07 6.62 -1.00
CA THR A 59 -2.29 6.20 -1.68
C THR A 59 -1.99 5.12 -2.70
N VAL A 60 -2.66 3.97 -2.59
CA VAL A 60 -2.67 2.93 -3.63
C VAL A 60 -3.90 3.12 -4.50
N GLN A 61 -3.70 3.41 -5.77
CA GLN A 61 -4.74 3.53 -6.77
C GLN A 61 -4.73 2.26 -7.64
N ALA A 62 -5.86 1.56 -7.64
CA ALA A 62 -6.07 0.36 -8.45
C ALA A 62 -7.09 0.67 -9.54
N HIS A 63 -6.66 0.52 -10.78
CA HIS A 63 -7.45 0.78 -11.97
C HIS A 63 -7.74 -0.54 -12.67
N ILE A 64 -9.01 -0.93 -12.65
CA ILE A 64 -9.48 -2.18 -13.26
C ILE A 64 -9.86 -1.87 -14.70
N GLN A 65 -9.21 -2.54 -15.66
CA GLN A 65 -9.46 -2.35 -17.09
C GLN A 65 -10.50 -3.33 -17.64
N ASP A 66 -10.57 -4.56 -17.11
CA ASP A 66 -11.53 -5.57 -17.54
C ASP A 66 -12.71 -5.69 -16.56
N PRO A 67 -13.94 -5.33 -16.97
CA PRO A 67 -15.14 -5.50 -16.15
C PRO A 67 -15.46 -6.97 -15.82
N ALA A 68 -15.02 -7.94 -16.62
CA ALA A 68 -15.29 -9.36 -16.37
C ALA A 68 -14.52 -9.88 -15.15
N GLU A 69 -13.32 -9.34 -14.87
CA GLU A 69 -12.57 -9.67 -13.65
C GLU A 69 -13.24 -9.15 -12.38
N PHE A 70 -14.14 -8.15 -12.49
CA PHE A 70 -14.88 -7.60 -11.34
C PHE A 70 -15.87 -8.59 -10.73
N GLU A 71 -16.45 -9.48 -11.54
CA GLU A 71 -17.37 -10.52 -11.04
C GLU A 71 -16.68 -11.53 -10.12
N GLN A 72 -15.38 -11.76 -10.33
CA GLN A 72 -14.57 -12.66 -9.51
C GLN A 72 -13.85 -11.90 -8.36
N TRP A 73 -13.40 -10.68 -8.62
CA TRP A 73 -12.64 -9.87 -7.67
C TRP A 73 -13.41 -8.63 -7.24
N LYS A 74 -14.09 -8.76 -6.09
CA LYS A 74 -14.75 -7.64 -5.43
C LYS A 74 -13.73 -6.54 -5.07
N ARG A 75 -14.12 -5.26 -5.22
CA ARG A 75 -13.29 -4.07 -4.87
C ARG A 75 -12.72 -4.18 -3.45
N GLU A 76 -13.49 -4.76 -2.55
CA GLU A 76 -13.13 -4.97 -1.16
C GLU A 76 -11.90 -5.87 -1.02
N ASN A 77 -11.74 -6.90 -1.87
CA ASN A 77 -10.61 -7.81 -1.83
C ASN A 77 -9.30 -7.10 -2.23
N ILE A 78 -9.36 -6.27 -3.28
CA ILE A 78 -8.20 -5.48 -3.72
C ILE A 78 -7.80 -4.49 -2.62
N ARG A 79 -8.76 -3.79 -2.01
CA ARG A 79 -8.52 -2.88 -0.88
C ARG A 79 -7.91 -3.60 0.32
N ALA A 80 -8.49 -4.74 0.71
CA ALA A 80 -8.01 -5.54 1.83
C ALA A 80 -6.56 -6.01 1.61
N ARG A 81 -6.23 -6.42 0.37
CA ARG A 81 -4.87 -6.83 0.03
C ARG A 81 -3.90 -5.65 0.06
N ALA A 82 -4.26 -4.52 -0.55
CA ALA A 82 -3.45 -3.30 -0.51
C ALA A 82 -3.19 -2.81 0.92
N ALA A 83 -4.21 -2.86 1.78
CA ALA A 83 -4.08 -2.55 3.20
C ALA A 83 -3.12 -3.52 3.91
N THR A 84 -3.27 -4.82 3.68
CA THR A 84 -2.41 -5.85 4.29
C THR A 84 -0.95 -5.71 3.88
N VAL A 85 -0.67 -5.38 2.60
CA VAL A 85 0.69 -5.11 2.13
C VAL A 85 1.24 -3.85 2.80
N SER A 86 0.45 -2.77 2.82
CA SER A 86 0.88 -1.48 3.36
C SER A 86 1.13 -1.53 4.86
N ASP A 87 0.33 -2.28 5.61
CA ASP A 87 0.49 -2.48 7.06
C ASP A 87 1.84 -3.12 7.43
N ARG A 88 2.46 -3.93 6.54
CA ARG A 88 3.81 -4.49 6.77
C ARG A 88 4.88 -3.41 6.87
N TYR A 89 4.66 -2.27 6.22
CA TYR A 89 5.61 -1.18 6.13
C TYR A 89 5.24 0.00 7.04
N ASN A 90 4.04 -0.01 7.61
CA ASN A 90 3.53 1.05 8.48
C ASN A 90 3.73 0.67 9.95
N TRP A 91 4.78 1.20 10.58
CA TRP A 91 4.93 1.04 12.02
C TRP A 91 3.82 1.78 12.76
N ARG A 92 3.44 1.28 13.94
CA ARG A 92 2.46 1.89 14.84
C ARG A 92 3.12 2.15 16.19
N GLY A 93 2.89 3.34 16.75
CA GLY A 93 3.42 3.77 18.03
C GLY A 93 2.93 2.88 19.16
N VAL A 94 3.82 2.62 20.12
CA VAL A 94 3.56 1.73 21.28
C VAL A 94 2.50 2.32 22.20
N HIS A 95 2.65 3.59 22.57
CA HIS A 95 1.77 4.29 23.51
C HIS A 95 0.53 4.88 22.83
N ASN A 96 0.66 5.25 21.55
CA ASN A 96 -0.43 5.80 20.76
C ASN A 96 -0.46 5.14 19.39
N ARG A 97 -1.44 4.24 19.18
CA ARG A 97 -1.62 3.55 17.89
C ARG A 97 -2.02 4.48 16.75
N LYS A 98 -2.40 5.73 17.03
CA LYS A 98 -2.62 6.76 16.02
C LYS A 98 -1.32 7.32 15.44
N ASP A 99 -0.20 7.14 16.15
CA ASP A 99 1.11 7.50 15.61
C ASP A 99 1.60 6.39 14.68
N THR A 100 1.46 6.63 13.39
CA THR A 100 1.88 5.71 12.33
C THR A 100 3.15 6.22 11.63
N ARG A 101 3.73 5.42 10.72
CA ARG A 101 4.73 5.96 9.78
C ARG A 101 4.10 6.88 8.75
N PHE A 102 2.98 6.43 8.19
CA PHE A 102 2.23 7.10 7.16
C PHE A 102 0.73 6.85 7.32
N ASP A 103 -0.07 7.74 6.77
CA ASP A 103 -1.49 7.52 6.56
C ASP A 103 -1.67 6.71 5.28
N PHE A 104 -2.63 5.79 5.27
CA PHE A 104 -2.89 4.93 4.11
C PHE A 104 -4.28 5.17 3.54
N ALA A 105 -4.35 5.28 2.22
CA ALA A 105 -5.60 5.27 1.48
C ALA A 105 -5.54 4.30 0.28
N CYS A 106 -6.67 3.71 -0.07
CA CYS A 106 -6.80 2.91 -1.28
C CYS A 106 -8.02 3.33 -2.10
N SER A 107 -7.78 3.71 -3.36
CA SER A 107 -8.84 4.02 -4.33
C SER A 107 -8.90 2.92 -5.36
N VAL A 108 -10.07 2.30 -5.54
CA VAL A 108 -10.29 1.31 -6.60
C VAL A 108 -11.29 1.90 -7.58
N ARG A 109 -10.88 2.04 -8.84
CA ARG A 109 -11.69 2.62 -9.91
C ARG A 109 -11.77 1.63 -11.06
N VAL A 110 -12.93 1.55 -11.69
CA VAL A 110 -13.12 0.81 -12.94
C VAL A 110 -12.99 1.81 -14.07
N VAL A 111 -12.04 1.57 -14.96
CA VAL A 111 -11.73 2.41 -16.13
C VAL A 111 -12.61 1.88 -17.26
N ARG A 112 -13.63 2.64 -17.68
CA ARG A 112 -14.65 2.18 -18.63
C ARG A 112 -14.37 2.55 -20.09
N GLY A 113 -13.17 3.04 -20.42
CA GLY A 113 -12.82 3.33 -21.80
C GLY A 113 -11.45 3.97 -22.01
N ARG A 114 -11.15 4.27 -23.28
CA ARG A 114 -9.87 4.80 -23.76
C ARG A 114 -9.50 6.17 -23.17
N LEU A 115 -10.49 7.00 -22.87
CA LEU A 115 -10.32 8.36 -22.31
C LEU A 115 -9.84 8.33 -20.84
N ASP A 116 -10.35 7.37 -20.06
CA ASP A 116 -9.89 7.13 -18.70
C ASP A 116 -8.48 6.51 -18.66
N ALA A 117 -8.09 5.77 -19.71
CA ALA A 117 -6.73 5.24 -19.87
C ALA A 117 -5.72 6.33 -20.28
N GLU A 118 -6.13 7.34 -21.08
CA GLU A 118 -5.30 8.52 -21.37
C GLU A 118 -5.00 9.35 -20.11
N HIS A 119 -5.99 9.51 -19.23
CA HIS A 119 -5.78 10.14 -17.91
C HIS A 119 -4.87 9.32 -16.98
N LEU A 120 -4.75 8.01 -17.17
CA LEU A 120 -3.77 7.20 -16.45
C LEU A 120 -2.36 7.38 -17.00
N GLY A 121 -2.22 7.42 -18.33
CA GLY A 121 -0.95 7.70 -18.99
C GLY A 121 -0.37 9.05 -18.58
N SER A 122 -1.21 10.07 -18.37
CA SER A 122 -0.77 11.40 -17.91
C SER A 122 -0.45 11.51 -16.42
N ILE A 123 -0.86 10.55 -15.60
CA ILE A 123 -0.46 10.46 -14.18
C ILE A 123 0.87 9.71 -14.02
N ILE A 124 1.22 8.85 -14.99
CA ILE A 124 2.40 7.98 -14.96
C ILE A 124 3.60 8.61 -15.70
N GLY A 125 3.37 9.53 -16.66
CA GLY A 125 4.39 10.28 -17.40
C GLY A 125 4.64 11.68 -16.84
#